data_AF-L9KEQ8-F1
#
_entry.id   AF-L9KEQ8-F1
#
_cell.length_a   1.000
_cell.length_b   1.000
_cell.length_c   1.000
_cell.angle_alpha   90.00
_cell.angle_beta   90.00
_cell.angle_gamma   90.00
#
_symmetry.space_group_name_H-M   'P 1'
#
loop_
_entity.id
_entity.type
_entity.pdbx_description
1 polymer ?
#
loop_
_entity_poly.entity_id
_entity_poly.type
_entity_poly.pdbx_seq_one_letter_code
_entity_poly.pdbx_strand_id
1 'polypeptide(L)'
;MRLLAFAALALLAVTQAEEGARLLASKSLLNRYAVEGRDLTLQYNIYNVGSSASNVSHTVVLRPLKAGYFNFTSATITYLAQEDGPVVLDWAAFGVMTLPSIGIPLLLWYSSKRKYDTPKTKKN
;
A
#
# COMPACT_ATOMS: atom_id res chain seq x y z
N MET A 1 -10.84 33.04 -2.01
CA MET A 1 -10.02 32.47 -0.91
C MET A 1 -10.25 30.97 -0.70
N ARG A 2 -11.51 30.48 -0.62
CA ARG A 2 -11.80 29.05 -0.42
C ARG A 2 -11.30 28.10 -1.54
N LEU A 3 -11.49 28.46 -2.82
CA LEU A 3 -11.04 27.64 -3.96
C LEU A 3 -9.52 27.52 -4.06
N LEU A 4 -8.79 28.59 -3.72
CA LEU A 4 -7.32 28.59 -3.71
C LEU A 4 -6.76 27.70 -2.59
N ALA A 5 -7.45 27.63 -1.45
CA ALA A 5 -7.07 26.73 -0.36
C ALA A 5 -7.25 25.25 -0.75
N PHE A 6 -8.31 24.90 -1.49
CA PHE A 6 -8.50 23.54 -2.01
C PHE A 6 -7.46 23.16 -3.08
N ALA A 7 -7.11 24.09 -3.97
CA ALA A 7 -6.07 23.86 -4.97
C ALA A 7 -4.68 23.67 -4.31
N ALA A 8 -4.37 24.46 -3.28
CA ALA A 8 -3.13 24.31 -2.52
C ALA A 8 -3.06 22.98 -1.76
N LEU A 9 -4.18 22.51 -1.19
CA LEU A 9 -4.26 21.22 -0.52
C LEU A 9 -4.07 20.05 -1.51
N ALA A 10 -4.65 20.14 -2.69
CA ALA A 10 -4.49 19.13 -3.75
C ALA A 10 -3.05 19.07 -4.27
N LEU A 11 -2.38 20.22 -4.41
CA LEU A 11 -0.97 20.31 -4.76
C LEU A 11 -0.05 19.72 -3.69
N LEU A 12 -0.36 19.91 -2.40
CA LEU A 12 0.41 19.31 -1.31
C LEU A 12 0.29 17.77 -1.32
N ALA A 13 -0.90 17.23 -1.60
CA ALA A 13 -1.15 15.78 -1.66
C ALA A 13 -0.37 15.08 -2.79
N VAL A 14 -0.11 15.77 -3.92
CA VAL A 14 0.65 15.21 -5.05
C VAL A 14 2.15 15.08 -4.74
N THR A 15 2.68 15.85 -3.78
CA THR A 15 4.13 15.86 -3.49
C THR A 15 4.63 14.69 -2.63
N GLN A 16 3.75 13.86 -2.08
CA GLN A 16 4.13 12.70 -1.25
C GLN A 16 4.34 11.42 -2.08
N ALA A 17 5.05 11.52 -3.20
CA ALA A 17 5.55 10.35 -3.91
C ALA A 17 6.81 9.85 -3.19
N GLU A 18 6.59 8.94 -2.24
CA GLU A 18 7.65 8.29 -1.47
C GLU A 18 8.58 7.44 -2.36
N GLU A 19 9.82 7.31 -1.90
CA GLU A 19 10.87 6.50 -2.52
C GLU A 19 10.42 5.02 -2.54
N GLY A 20 10.15 4.48 -3.74
CA GLY A 20 9.55 3.15 -3.91
C GLY A 20 10.32 2.03 -3.19
N ALA A 21 9.60 1.00 -2.73
CA ALA A 21 10.21 -0.10 -2.00
C ALA A 21 11.17 -0.93 -2.85
N ARG A 22 12.22 -1.45 -2.23
CA ARG A 22 13.24 -2.27 -2.87
C ARG A 22 13.47 -3.53 -2.03
N LEU A 23 13.74 -4.65 -2.68
CA LEU A 23 14.18 -5.86 -2.00
C LEU A 23 15.67 -6.06 -2.21
N LEU A 24 16.40 -6.24 -1.12
CA LEU A 24 17.76 -6.74 -1.15
C LEU A 24 17.72 -8.23 -0.87
N ALA A 25 18.42 -9.04 -1.66
CA ALA A 25 18.56 -10.46 -1.41
C ALA A 25 20.01 -10.80 -1.11
N SER A 26 20.25 -11.45 0.04
CA SER A 26 21.53 -12.06 0.37
C SER A 26 21.42 -13.58 0.39
N LYS A 27 22.52 -14.26 0.07
CA LYS A 27 22.61 -15.71 0.00
C LYS A 27 23.81 -16.17 0.81
N SER A 28 23.59 -17.04 1.80
CA SER A 28 24.65 -17.64 2.61
C SER A 28 24.65 -19.16 2.48
N LEU A 29 25.84 -19.70 2.22
CA LEU A 29 26.07 -21.13 2.16
C LEU A 29 26.38 -21.63 3.57
N LEU A 30 25.55 -22.53 4.10
CA LEU A 30 25.79 -23.08 5.44
C LEU A 30 26.87 -24.17 5.43
N ASN A 31 27.04 -24.85 4.29
CA ASN A 31 27.96 -25.97 4.10
C ASN A 31 29.13 -25.55 3.22
N ARG A 32 30.38 -25.55 3.72
CA ARG A 32 31.57 -25.08 2.99
C ARG A 32 31.98 -25.93 1.77
N TYR A 33 31.42 -27.13 1.62
CA TYR A 33 31.74 -28.04 0.52
C TYR A 33 30.46 -28.63 -0.08
N ALA A 34 30.31 -28.49 -1.40
CA ALA A 34 29.28 -29.19 -2.15
C ALA A 34 29.77 -30.61 -2.45
N VAL A 35 29.15 -31.60 -1.80
CA VAL A 35 29.44 -33.01 -2.01
C VAL A 35 28.33 -33.61 -2.86
N GLU A 36 28.70 -34.37 -3.89
CA GLU A 36 27.75 -35.06 -4.77
C GLU A 36 26.84 -36.00 -3.96
N GLY A 37 25.54 -35.90 -4.20
CA GLY A 37 24.54 -36.73 -3.50
C GLY A 37 24.30 -36.37 -2.03
N ARG A 38 24.92 -35.30 -1.51
CA ARG A 38 24.65 -34.77 -0.16
C ARG A 38 23.82 -33.50 -0.21
N ASP A 39 23.13 -33.22 0.89
CA ASP A 39 22.31 -32.02 0.99
C ASP A 39 23.21 -30.79 1.25
N LEU A 40 23.05 -29.78 0.42
CA LEU A 40 23.67 -28.47 0.49
C LEU A 40 22.60 -27.49 0.97
N THR A 41 22.81 -26.88 2.13
CA THR A 41 21.84 -25.93 2.68
C THR A 41 22.22 -24.51 2.31
N LEU A 42 21.29 -23.79 1.70
CA LEU A 42 21.43 -22.39 1.36
C LEU A 42 20.38 -21.58 2.09
N GLN A 43 20.83 -20.57 2.80
CA GLN A 43 19.96 -19.61 3.44
C GLN A 43 19.89 -18.36 2.58
N TYR A 44 18.67 -17.95 2.26
CA TYR A 44 18.36 -16.70 1.57
C TYR A 44 17.75 -15.73 2.58
N ASN A 45 18.26 -14.50 2.64
CA ASN A 45 17.64 -13.43 3.40
C ASN A 45 17.16 -12.36 2.45
N ILE A 46 15.88 -12.03 2.53
CA ILE A 46 15.25 -10.96 1.77
C ILE A 46 14.95 -9.82 2.74
N TYR A 47 15.48 -8.65 2.42
CA TYR A 47 15.29 -7.43 3.19
C TYR A 47 14.41 -6.48 2.38
N ASN A 48 13.24 -6.12 2.91
CA ASN A 48 12.46 -5.03 2.36
C ASN A 48 13.01 -3.69 2.86
N VAL A 49 13.49 -2.86 1.94
CA VAL A 49 14.00 -1.52 2.24
C VAL A 49 13.13 -0.49 1.52
N GLY A 50 12.52 0.41 2.28
CA GLY A 50 11.55 1.41 1.77
C GLY A 50 10.09 1.04 2.03
N SER A 51 9.27 2.05 2.33
CA SER A 51 7.84 2.03 2.70
C SER A 51 7.41 1.22 3.94
N SER A 52 8.04 0.10 4.30
CA SER A 52 7.89 -0.60 5.60
C SER A 52 8.92 -1.74 5.74
N ALA A 53 9.72 -1.72 6.79
CA ALA A 53 10.77 -2.72 7.02
C ALA A 53 10.18 -4.08 7.41
N SER A 54 10.18 -5.02 6.47
CA SER A 54 9.82 -6.42 6.64
C SER A 54 11.02 -7.29 6.25
N ASN A 55 11.46 -8.15 7.16
CA ASN A 55 12.59 -9.04 6.94
C ASN A 55 12.09 -10.47 6.89
N VAL A 56 12.43 -11.20 5.82
CA VAL A 56 12.04 -12.60 5.63
C VAL A 56 13.29 -13.44 5.35
N SER A 57 13.52 -14.46 6.17
CA SER A 57 14.57 -15.47 5.95
C SER A 57 13.93 -16.75 5.43
N HIS A 58 14.44 -17.29 4.32
CA HIS A 58 13.99 -18.55 3.75
C HIS A 58 15.19 -19.50 3.56
N THR A 59 15.04 -20.74 4.02
CA THR A 59 16.11 -21.75 3.91
C THR A 59 15.73 -22.77 2.86
N VAL A 60 16.59 -22.94 1.86
CA VAL A 60 16.40 -23.89 0.77
C VAL A 60 17.49 -24.95 0.86
N VAL A 61 17.08 -26.21 0.89
CA VAL A 61 18.00 -27.36 0.84
C VAL A 61 18.07 -27.85 -0.59
N LEU A 62 19.27 -27.84 -1.17
CA LEU A 62 19.55 -28.32 -2.52
C LEU A 62 20.39 -29.59 -2.45
N ARG A 63 20.20 -30.53 -3.38
CA ARG A 63 21.10 -31.68 -3.53
C ARG A 63 21.93 -31.53 -4.80
N PRO A 64 23.24 -31.26 -4.71
CA PRO A 64 24.08 -31.14 -5.90
C PRO A 64 24.21 -32.49 -6.60
N LEU A 65 23.95 -32.48 -7.91
CA LEU A 65 24.13 -33.64 -8.79
C LEU A 65 25.59 -33.80 -9.25
N LYS A 66 26.43 -32.80 -9.01
CA LYS A 66 27.86 -32.81 -9.35
C LYS A 66 28.63 -31.92 -8.38
N ALA A 67 29.75 -32.43 -7.85
CA ALA A 67 30.62 -31.64 -6.97
C ALA A 67 31.40 -30.58 -7.78
N GLY A 68 31.47 -29.36 -7.26
CA GLY A 68 32.17 -28.25 -7.92
C GLY A 68 32.09 -26.93 -7.16
N TYR A 69 32.86 -25.94 -7.60
CA TYR A 69 32.76 -24.58 -7.12
C TYR A 69 31.56 -23.90 -7.79
N PHE A 70 30.60 -23.44 -6.97
CA PHE A 70 29.42 -22.73 -7.45
C PHE A 70 29.55 -21.24 -7.11
N ASN A 71 29.29 -20.38 -8.08
CA ASN A 71 29.22 -18.93 -7.85
C ASN A 71 27.86 -18.57 -7.26
N PHE A 72 27.87 -18.02 -6.06
CA PHE A 72 26.70 -17.48 -5.39
C PHE A 72 26.81 -15.96 -5.33
N THR A 73 26.04 -15.26 -6.17
CA THR A 73 26.01 -13.79 -6.23
C THR A 73 24.76 -13.23 -5.54
N SER A 74 24.87 -12.06 -4.92
CA SER A 74 23.74 -11.28 -4.40
C SER A 74 23.06 -10.50 -5.53
N ALA A 75 21.76 -10.24 -5.40
CA ALA A 75 20.99 -9.46 -6.36
C ALA A 75 20.08 -8.45 -5.66
N THR A 76 19.91 -7.28 -6.28
CA THR A 76 18.96 -6.24 -5.86
C THR A 76 17.75 -6.27 -6.78
N ILE A 77 16.55 -6.41 -6.22
CA ILE A 77 15.30 -6.44 -6.97
C ILE A 77 14.53 -5.16 -6.65
N THR A 78 14.39 -4.27 -7.64
CA THR A 78 13.57 -3.08 -7.53
C THR A 78 12.16 -3.39 -8.01
N TYR A 79 11.16 -3.06 -7.20
CA TYR A 79 9.76 -3.14 -7.59
C TYR A 79 9.11 -1.78 -7.31
N LEU A 80 8.02 -1.46 -7.99
CA LEU A 80 7.19 -0.35 -7.57
C LEU A 80 6.33 -0.89 -6.43
N ALA A 81 6.54 -0.40 -5.20
CA ALA A 81 5.57 -0.61 -4.13
C ALA A 81 4.30 0.13 -4.54
N GLN A 82 3.41 -0.58 -5.21
CA GLN A 82 2.12 -0.08 -5.60
C GLN A 82 1.07 -1.10 -5.23
N GLU A 83 0.91 -1.33 -3.94
CA GLU A 83 -0.33 -1.80 -3.34
C GLU A 83 -0.47 -0.97 -2.06
N ASP A 84 -1.64 -0.36 -1.88
CA ASP A 84 -1.96 0.59 -0.80
C ASP A 84 -1.44 2.02 -1.03
N GLY A 85 -2.00 2.69 -2.06
CA GLY A 85 -2.17 4.15 -1.96
C GLY A 85 -2.84 4.48 -0.62
N PRO A 86 -2.59 5.66 -0.02
CA PRO A 86 -3.08 5.97 1.31
C PRO A 86 -4.59 5.77 1.33
N VAL A 87 -5.03 4.69 1.99
CA VAL A 87 -6.42 4.24 2.07
C VAL A 87 -7.34 5.41 2.47
N VAL A 88 -6.80 6.34 3.25
CA VAL A 88 -7.44 7.61 3.64
C VAL A 88 -7.88 8.48 2.44
N LEU A 89 -7.08 8.61 1.38
CA LEU A 89 -7.45 9.37 0.18
C LEU A 89 -8.57 8.67 -0.60
N ASP A 90 -8.57 7.34 -0.67
CA ASP A 90 -9.62 6.57 -1.35
C ASP A 90 -10.96 6.68 -0.59
N TRP A 91 -10.93 6.59 0.75
CA TRP A 91 -12.12 6.83 1.58
C TRP A 91 -12.60 8.29 1.49
N ALA A 92 -11.69 9.26 1.43
CA ALA A 92 -12.06 10.66 1.25
C ALA A 92 -12.69 10.90 -0.12
N ALA A 93 -12.13 10.33 -1.19
CA ALA A 93 -12.69 10.39 -2.54
C ALA A 93 -14.08 9.74 -2.59
N PHE A 94 -14.23 8.56 -1.99
CA PHE A 94 -15.52 7.89 -1.85
C PHE A 94 -16.54 8.75 -1.11
N GLY A 95 -16.15 9.39 0.01
CA GLY A 95 -16.99 10.33 0.74
C GLY A 95 -17.44 11.52 -0.11
N VAL A 96 -16.52 12.14 -0.85
CA VAL A 96 -16.82 13.29 -1.73
C VAL A 96 -17.73 12.89 -2.89
N MET A 97 -17.55 11.70 -3.47
CA MET A 97 -18.37 11.22 -4.60
C MET A 97 -19.78 10.79 -4.17
N THR A 98 -19.95 10.27 -2.95
CA THR A 98 -21.26 9.81 -2.43
C THR A 98 -22.07 10.92 -1.77
N LEU A 99 -21.41 11.99 -1.32
CA LEU A 99 -22.05 13.15 -0.68
C LEU A 99 -23.12 13.84 -1.53
N PRO A 100 -22.98 14.06 -2.85
CA PRO A 100 -24.03 14.66 -3.67
C PRO A 100 -25.28 13.78 -3.76
N SER A 101 -25.10 12.46 -3.91
CA SER A 101 -26.20 11.50 -4.08
C SER A 101 -27.04 11.31 -2.83
N ILE A 102 -26.47 11.51 -1.63
CA ILE A 102 -27.19 11.44 -0.35
C ILE A 102 -27.58 12.84 0.14
N GLY A 103 -26.69 13.82 -0.01
CA GLY A 103 -26.84 15.18 0.50
C GLY A 103 -27.87 15.99 -0.27
N ILE A 104 -27.95 15.90 -1.60
CA ILE A 104 -28.94 16.65 -2.38
C ILE A 104 -30.37 16.20 -2.04
N PRO A 105 -30.70 14.89 -2.04
CA PRO A 105 -32.03 14.45 -1.61
C PRO A 105 -32.37 14.84 -0.17
N LEU A 106 -31.42 14.74 0.78
CA LEU A 106 -31.64 15.14 2.18
C LEU A 106 -31.89 16.64 2.33
N LEU A 107 -31.15 17.49 1.62
CA LEU A 107 -31.34 18.94 1.64
C LEU A 107 -32.69 19.34 1.07
N LEU A 108 -33.08 18.74 -0.05
CA LEU A 108 -34.40 18.97 -0.66
C LEU A 108 -35.52 18.53 0.31
N TRP A 109 -35.41 17.35 0.90
CA TRP A 109 -36.36 16.86 1.90
C TRP A 109 -36.46 17.80 3.11
N TYR A 110 -35.31 18.20 3.68
CA TYR A 110 -35.26 19.10 4.84
C TYR A 110 -35.89 20.46 4.53
N SER A 111 -35.60 21.03 3.36
CA SER A 111 -36.20 22.29 2.91
C SER A 111 -37.72 22.20 2.74
N SER A 112 -38.22 21.06 2.26
CA SER A 112 -39.65 20.79 2.08
C SER A 112 -40.36 20.70 3.43
N LYS A 113 -39.82 19.89 4.35
CA LYS A 113 -40.41 19.72 5.69
C LYS A 113 -40.56 21.04 6.43
N ARG A 114 -39.51 21.88 6.41
CA ARG A 114 -39.54 23.20 7.08
C ARG A 114 -40.61 24.15 6.53
N LYS A 115 -41.01 23.98 5.27
CA LYS A 115 -41.95 24.88 4.60
C LYS A 115 -43.42 24.44 4.75
N TYR A 116 -43.67 23.13 4.83
CA TYR A 116 -45.02 22.59 4.76
C TYR A 116 -45.55 21.99 6.08
N ASP A 117 -44.69 21.71 7.07
CA ASP A 117 -45.11 21.20 8.39
C ASP A 117 -45.45 22.30 9.40
N THR A 118 -45.52 23.57 8.99
CA THR A 118 -45.92 24.66 9.90
C THR A 118 -47.38 24.46 10.34
N PRO A 119 -47.66 24.27 11.65
CA PRO A 119 -49.02 24.04 12.11
C PRO A 119 -49.88 25.28 11.83
N LYS A 120 -51.02 25.10 11.17
CA LYS A 120 -51.97 26.19 10.91
C LYS A 120 -52.49 26.73 12.24
N THR A 121 -52.22 27.99 12.55
CA THR A 121 -52.79 28.69 13.71
C THR A 121 -54.31 28.70 13.59
N LYS A 122 -55.01 28.04 14.52
CA LYS A 122 -56.47 28.15 14.63
C LYS A 122 -56.81 29.60 14.99
N LYS A 123 -57.58 30.25 14.13
CA LYS A 123 -58.13 31.58 14.39
C LYS A 123 -59.39 31.38 15.25
N ASN A 124 -59.33 31.81 16.50
CA ASN A 124 -60.49 31.91 17.40
C ASN A 124 -61.35 33.10 16.99
#